data_AF-A0A0W0VS44-F1
#
_entry.id   AF-A0A0W0VS44-F1
#
_cell.length_a   1.000
_cell.length_b   1.000
_cell.length_c   1.000
_cell.angle_alpha   90.00
_cell.angle_beta   90.00
_cell.angle_gamma   90.00
#
_symmetry.space_group_name_H-M   'P 1'
#
loop_
_entity.id
_entity.type
_entity.pdbx_description
1 polymer ?
#
loop_
_entity_poly.entity_id
_entity_poly.type
_entity_poly.pdbx_seq_one_letter_code
_entity_poly.pdbx_strand_id
1 'polypeptide(L)'
;MKISVSQALLILLDKYKKDKARFKELKSLYLSGAKDEKSLKLINKYLNDDILQKYEVSREPEVINEDSSRRYFETHLAYETLSRKIDGFTAEEIKTYTQWIKELVPDYYNQLWDRVVIEHKGKADNIEREYSDFFNKLKNHEIFTDFSEENRGKIVNIVAAAFIAMVIASNKPDALPLDIYGEGIYLERGKKDKSGQKSTATSAYGLLRGHSPLPRDDKALMAKPQRFLKPSDQATYDLQAQWVKDNFDRLVHPFSNSISGTMLCQLRALLKIRENLKALDSNFQLENPEQLIPLSPEKLETFMTTFISVMLFNSGGHTLYEYAAPLELDKVQEAFSDVEGFNQLNLEELFLTSNEEAFDVALNKAIEYNNQLLLKSDIHQEIQEKKTAFDLKTLKAAIEESPFSSNVKENFNQLLNDSDVDKVKMCLIQAEKLNDIIQKNEERVSSELFSSYRQGSARHKIVTKNLNEAIDALSHGEVTHVTH
;
A
#
# COMPACT_ATOMS: atom_id res chain seq x y z
N MET A 1 10.99 1.15 18.71
CA MET A 1 10.48 0.86 17.35
C MET A 1 9.16 1.58 17.15
N LYS A 2 9.01 2.35 16.06
CA LYS A 2 7.75 3.03 15.69
C LYS A 2 6.83 2.08 14.94
N ILE A 3 5.57 1.97 15.35
CA ILE A 3 4.55 1.10 14.73
C ILE A 3 3.24 1.88 14.50
N SER A 4 2.40 1.40 13.59
CA SER A 4 1.06 1.97 13.39
C SER A 4 0.08 1.55 14.51
N VAL A 5 -1.08 2.21 14.58
CA VAL A 5 -2.21 1.76 15.43
C VAL A 5 -2.68 0.36 15.01
N SER A 6 -2.76 0.07 13.71
CA SER A 6 -3.16 -1.25 13.19
C SER A 6 -2.21 -2.37 13.65
N GLN A 7 -0.89 -2.15 13.61
CA GLN A 7 0.09 -3.10 14.13
C GLN A 7 -0.05 -3.31 15.64
N ALA A 8 -0.30 -2.23 16.39
CA ALA A 8 -0.56 -2.32 17.83
C ALA A 8 -1.83 -3.15 18.12
N LEU A 9 -2.90 -2.95 17.35
CA LEU A 9 -4.12 -3.76 17.46
C LEU A 9 -3.88 -5.24 17.12
N LEU A 10 -3.02 -5.56 16.13
CA LEU A 10 -2.65 -6.95 15.84
C LEU A 10 -1.91 -7.62 17.00
N ILE A 11 -0.99 -6.91 17.67
CA ILE A 11 -0.29 -7.40 18.87
C ILE A 11 -1.31 -7.69 19.98
N LEU A 12 -2.29 -6.80 20.18
CA LEU A 12 -3.33 -6.97 21.19
C LEU A 12 -4.30 -8.10 20.83
N LEU A 13 -4.66 -8.26 19.55
CA LEU A 13 -5.48 -9.36 19.07
C LEU A 13 -4.83 -10.70 19.36
N ASP A 14 -3.52 -10.83 19.12
CA ASP A 14 -2.79 -12.06 19.45
C ASP A 14 -2.74 -12.32 20.97
N LYS A 15 -2.51 -11.28 21.77
CA LYS A 15 -2.55 -11.35 23.24
C LYS A 15 -3.92 -11.80 23.76
N TYR A 16 -5.00 -11.21 23.25
CA TYR A 16 -6.35 -11.36 23.76
C TYR A 16 -7.20 -12.41 23.03
N LYS A 17 -6.65 -13.20 22.12
CA LYS A 17 -7.38 -14.24 21.36
C LYS A 17 -8.16 -15.26 22.19
N LYS A 18 -7.80 -15.44 23.47
CA LYS A 18 -8.52 -16.32 24.42
C LYS A 18 -9.64 -15.61 25.19
N ASP A 19 -9.64 -14.29 25.25
CA ASP A 19 -10.70 -13.47 25.86
C ASP A 19 -11.73 -13.10 24.77
N LYS A 20 -12.80 -13.89 24.67
CA LYS A 20 -13.81 -13.74 23.61
C LYS A 20 -14.39 -12.32 23.51
N ALA A 21 -14.60 -11.65 24.65
CA ALA A 21 -15.24 -10.33 24.66
C ALA A 21 -14.28 -9.26 24.13
N ARG A 22 -13.05 -9.22 24.64
CA ARG A 22 -12.02 -8.28 24.15
C ARG A 22 -11.64 -8.58 22.71
N PHE A 23 -11.54 -9.85 22.35
CA PHE A 23 -11.17 -10.26 21.00
C PHE A 23 -12.21 -9.77 19.98
N LYS A 24 -13.51 -10.00 20.23
CA LYS A 24 -14.58 -9.49 19.37
C LYS A 24 -14.53 -7.96 19.21
N GLU A 25 -14.32 -7.25 20.32
CA GLU A 25 -14.20 -5.80 20.31
C GLU A 25 -12.99 -5.31 19.50
N LEU A 26 -11.83 -5.93 19.69
CA LEU A 26 -10.62 -5.65 18.94
C LEU A 26 -10.76 -5.98 17.44
N LYS A 27 -11.49 -7.05 17.06
CA LYS A 27 -11.76 -7.36 15.64
C LYS A 27 -12.51 -6.21 14.96
N SER A 28 -13.55 -5.70 15.62
CA SER A 28 -14.35 -4.57 15.11
C SER A 28 -13.50 -3.29 14.99
N LEU A 29 -12.71 -2.96 16.02
CA LEU A 29 -11.78 -1.82 15.98
C LEU A 29 -10.70 -1.97 14.91
N TYR A 30 -10.17 -3.17 14.73
CA TYR A 30 -9.16 -3.44 13.72
C TYR A 30 -9.76 -3.29 12.32
N LEU A 31 -10.95 -3.81 12.05
CA LEU A 31 -11.57 -3.63 10.73
C LEU A 31 -11.92 -2.16 10.46
N SER A 32 -12.63 -1.54 11.40
CA SER A 32 -13.36 -0.30 11.14
C SER A 32 -12.67 0.97 11.61
N GLY A 33 -11.80 0.86 12.62
CA GLY A 33 -11.15 2.00 13.26
C GLY A 33 -12.05 2.78 14.21
N ALA A 34 -11.64 4.01 14.51
CA ALA A 34 -12.43 4.97 15.28
C ALA A 34 -13.57 5.55 14.42
N LYS A 35 -14.72 4.86 14.37
CA LYS A 35 -15.93 5.38 13.69
C LYS A 35 -16.54 6.60 14.38
N ASP A 36 -16.31 6.71 15.68
CA ASP A 36 -16.92 7.70 16.57
C ASP A 36 -16.04 7.95 17.81
N GLU A 37 -16.45 8.88 18.67
CA GLU A 37 -15.70 9.20 19.90
C GLU A 37 -15.60 8.00 20.86
N LYS A 38 -16.58 7.09 20.85
CA LYS A 38 -16.61 5.91 21.73
C LYS A 38 -15.54 4.91 21.32
N SER A 39 -15.48 4.56 20.04
CA SER A 39 -14.46 3.69 19.45
C SER A 39 -13.06 4.30 19.55
N LEU A 40 -12.92 5.63 19.40
CA LEU A 40 -11.66 6.34 19.64
C LEU A 40 -11.18 6.19 21.09
N LYS A 41 -12.07 6.42 22.07
CA LYS A 41 -11.76 6.23 23.51
C LYS A 41 -11.34 4.80 23.80
N LEU A 42 -11.97 3.84 23.14
CA LEU A 42 -11.67 2.43 23.31
C LEU A 42 -10.31 2.04 22.73
N ILE A 43 -9.98 2.53 21.52
CA ILE A 43 -8.63 2.41 20.94
C ILE A 43 -7.60 3.00 21.92
N ASN A 44 -7.81 4.23 22.39
CA ASN A 44 -6.90 4.88 23.34
C ASN A 44 -6.69 4.05 24.61
N LYS A 45 -7.75 3.44 25.14
CA LYS A 45 -7.67 2.54 26.30
C LYS A 45 -6.79 1.32 26.02
N TYR A 46 -6.96 0.68 24.86
CA TYR A 46 -6.17 -0.48 24.46
C TYR A 46 -4.71 -0.16 24.19
N LEU A 47 -4.41 1.01 23.63
CA LEU A 47 -3.04 1.44 23.35
C LEU A 47 -2.19 1.68 24.62
N ASN A 48 -2.82 1.77 25.80
CA ASN A 48 -2.14 1.85 27.09
C ASN A 48 -1.75 0.49 27.69
N ASP A 49 -1.96 -0.61 26.96
CA ASP A 49 -1.60 -1.95 27.43
C ASP A 49 -0.08 -2.12 27.59
N ASP A 50 0.36 -2.77 28.67
CA ASP A 50 1.76 -2.97 28.99
C ASP A 50 2.58 -3.67 27.89
N ILE A 51 1.97 -4.54 27.08
CA ILE A 51 2.66 -5.22 25.97
C ILE A 51 3.18 -4.23 24.91
N LEU A 52 2.57 -3.04 24.86
CA LEU A 52 2.90 -2.01 23.87
C LEU A 52 3.97 -1.03 24.36
N GLN A 53 4.40 -1.08 25.63
CA GLN A 53 5.34 -0.10 26.20
C GLN A 53 6.69 -0.02 25.49
N LYS A 54 7.11 -1.09 24.81
CA LYS A 54 8.37 -1.12 24.03
C LYS A 54 8.26 -0.50 22.63
N TYR A 55 7.07 -0.07 22.23
CA TYR A 55 6.80 0.51 20.92
C TYR A 55 6.34 1.96 21.03
N GLU A 56 6.69 2.75 20.02
CA GLU A 56 6.12 4.08 19.79
C GLU A 56 4.94 3.92 18.83
N VAL A 57 3.70 3.94 19.34
CA VAL A 57 2.50 3.81 18.51
C VAL A 57 2.17 5.16 17.86
N SER A 58 2.36 5.25 16.55
CA SER A 58 2.11 6.45 15.76
C SER A 58 0.70 6.51 15.21
N ARG A 59 0.14 7.72 15.22
CA ARG A 59 -1.12 8.09 14.56
C ARG A 59 -0.90 8.92 13.30
N GLU A 60 0.35 9.11 12.90
CA GLU A 60 0.68 9.92 11.74
C GLU A 60 0.14 9.25 10.46
N PRO A 61 -0.52 10.00 9.56
CA PRO A 61 -1.00 9.49 8.28
C PRO A 61 0.04 8.73 7.48
N GLU A 62 1.31 9.15 7.53
CA GLU A 62 2.41 8.46 6.83
C GLU A 62 2.63 7.05 7.38
N VAL A 63 2.70 6.89 8.71
CA VAL A 63 2.90 5.57 9.34
C VAL A 63 1.70 4.65 9.11
N ILE A 64 0.47 5.18 9.20
CA ILE A 64 -0.76 4.41 8.90
C ILE A 64 -0.76 3.97 7.42
N ASN A 65 -0.38 4.86 6.51
CA ASN A 65 -0.39 4.60 5.08
C ASN A 65 0.67 3.60 4.62
N GLU A 66 1.84 3.58 5.27
CA GLU A 66 2.93 2.63 5.00
C GLU A 66 2.78 1.28 5.72
N ASP A 67 1.74 1.10 6.53
CA ASP A 67 1.52 -0.16 7.24
C ASP A 67 1.24 -1.33 6.28
N SER A 68 2.28 -2.14 6.05
CA SER A 68 2.18 -3.33 5.22
C SER A 68 1.32 -4.43 5.84
N SER A 69 1.24 -4.53 7.17
CA SER A 69 0.42 -5.56 7.84
C SER A 69 -1.07 -5.34 7.62
N ARG A 70 -1.51 -4.08 7.63
CA ARG A 70 -2.89 -3.71 7.30
C ARG A 70 -3.22 -3.96 5.84
N ARG A 71 -2.33 -3.55 4.93
CA ARG A 71 -2.48 -3.81 3.49
C ARG A 71 -2.51 -5.31 3.18
N TYR A 72 -1.70 -6.09 3.89
CA TYR A 72 -1.68 -7.55 3.83
C TYR A 72 -3.02 -8.14 4.28
N PHE A 73 -3.51 -7.72 5.45
CA PHE A 73 -4.80 -8.15 5.99
C PHE A 73 -5.95 -7.94 5.00
N GLU A 74 -6.13 -6.72 4.49
CA GLU A 74 -7.25 -6.44 3.58
C GLU A 74 -7.12 -7.19 2.24
N THR A 75 -5.89 -7.37 1.76
CA THR A 75 -5.64 -8.18 0.55
C THR A 75 -6.05 -9.63 0.77
N HIS A 76 -5.67 -10.25 1.89
CA HIS A 76 -6.05 -11.62 2.21
C HIS A 76 -7.54 -11.74 2.56
N LEU A 77 -8.11 -10.75 3.24
CA LEU A 77 -9.55 -10.73 3.52
C LEU A 77 -10.35 -10.73 2.23
N ALA A 78 -9.97 -9.93 1.22
CA ALA A 78 -10.61 -9.98 -0.09
C ALA A 78 -10.52 -11.38 -0.73
N TYR A 79 -9.36 -12.03 -0.71
CA TYR A 79 -9.21 -13.39 -1.26
C TYR A 79 -10.09 -14.42 -0.53
N GLU A 80 -10.00 -14.45 0.80
CA GLU A 80 -10.70 -15.39 1.66
C GLU A 80 -12.23 -15.18 1.66
N THR A 81 -12.66 -13.93 1.48
CA THR A 81 -14.07 -13.59 1.30
C THR A 81 -14.57 -14.11 -0.05
N LEU A 82 -13.83 -13.83 -1.12
CA LEU A 82 -14.20 -14.27 -2.46
C LEU A 82 -14.29 -15.79 -2.55
N SER A 83 -13.32 -16.52 -1.97
CA SER A 83 -13.30 -17.98 -2.01
C SER A 83 -14.50 -18.63 -1.31
N ARG A 84 -15.10 -17.95 -0.33
CA ARG A 84 -16.27 -18.45 0.42
C ARG A 84 -17.60 -17.98 -0.12
N LYS A 85 -17.65 -16.79 -0.71
CA LYS A 85 -18.91 -16.14 -1.12
C LYS A 85 -19.23 -16.28 -2.61
N ILE A 86 -18.26 -16.63 -3.46
CA ILE A 86 -18.49 -16.70 -4.92
C ILE A 86 -19.53 -17.76 -5.32
N ASP A 87 -19.68 -18.82 -4.53
CA ASP A 87 -20.70 -19.86 -4.73
C ASP A 87 -22.11 -19.45 -4.28
N GLY A 88 -22.25 -18.27 -3.65
CA GLY A 88 -23.56 -17.67 -3.33
C GLY A 88 -24.36 -17.25 -4.58
N PHE A 89 -23.75 -17.32 -5.76
CA PHE A 89 -24.39 -17.14 -7.05
C PHE A 89 -24.13 -18.30 -7.99
N THR A 90 -25.14 -18.59 -8.81
CA THR A 90 -25.03 -19.39 -10.03
C THR A 90 -24.35 -18.57 -11.13
N ALA A 91 -23.72 -19.26 -12.08
CA ALA A 91 -23.13 -18.61 -13.24
C ALA A 91 -24.16 -17.81 -14.07
N GLU A 92 -25.40 -18.32 -14.15
CA GLU A 92 -26.47 -17.67 -14.93
C GLU A 92 -26.97 -16.38 -14.27
N GLU A 93 -27.06 -16.31 -12.94
CA GLU A 93 -27.44 -15.07 -12.24
C GLU A 93 -26.47 -13.92 -12.55
N ILE A 94 -25.17 -14.16 -12.43
CA ILE A 94 -24.14 -13.13 -12.67
C ILE A 94 -24.04 -12.78 -14.15
N LYS A 95 -24.19 -13.76 -15.04
CA LYS A 95 -24.22 -13.53 -16.49
C LYS A 95 -25.43 -12.71 -16.90
N THR A 96 -26.61 -13.01 -16.37
CA THR A 96 -27.85 -12.25 -16.60
C THR A 96 -27.68 -10.81 -16.17
N TYR A 97 -27.15 -10.60 -14.97
CA TYR A 97 -26.84 -9.26 -14.47
C TYR A 97 -25.88 -8.49 -15.38
N THR A 98 -24.82 -9.15 -15.84
CA THR A 98 -23.84 -8.54 -16.75
C THR A 98 -24.46 -8.19 -18.10
N GLN A 99 -25.36 -9.04 -18.61
CA GLN A 99 -26.10 -8.75 -19.83
C GLN A 99 -27.05 -7.56 -19.65
N TRP A 100 -27.73 -7.41 -18.51
CA TRP A 100 -28.53 -6.20 -18.26
C TRP A 100 -27.71 -4.93 -18.28
N ILE A 101 -26.54 -4.92 -17.63
CA ILE A 101 -25.66 -3.74 -17.70
C ILE A 101 -25.26 -3.48 -19.15
N LYS A 102 -24.98 -4.53 -19.93
CA LYS A 102 -24.65 -4.41 -21.36
C LYS A 102 -25.79 -3.79 -22.18
N GLU A 103 -27.04 -4.15 -21.93
CA GLU A 103 -28.21 -3.54 -22.59
C GLU A 103 -28.38 -2.05 -22.24
N LEU A 104 -27.78 -1.58 -21.15
CA LEU A 104 -27.74 -0.15 -20.80
C LEU A 104 -26.66 0.62 -21.56
N VAL A 105 -25.72 -0.07 -22.23
CA VAL A 105 -24.60 0.54 -22.94
C VAL A 105 -25.10 1.16 -24.25
N PRO A 106 -24.77 2.42 -24.54
CA PRO A 106 -25.01 3.00 -25.86
C PRO A 106 -24.30 2.19 -26.97
N ASP A 107 -24.98 1.95 -28.09
CA ASP A 107 -24.53 1.06 -29.19
C ASP A 107 -23.07 1.28 -29.64
N TYR A 108 -22.62 2.52 -29.62
CA TYR A 108 -21.27 2.89 -30.06
C TYR A 108 -20.14 2.41 -29.13
N TYR A 109 -20.47 1.94 -27.91
CA TYR A 109 -19.52 1.34 -26.98
C TYR A 109 -19.52 -0.19 -26.97
N ASN A 110 -20.37 -0.85 -27.77
CA ASN A 110 -20.34 -2.30 -27.91
C ASN A 110 -18.97 -2.82 -28.38
N GLN A 111 -18.25 -2.04 -29.19
CA GLN A 111 -16.88 -2.39 -29.62
C GLN A 111 -15.85 -2.38 -28.48
N LEU A 112 -16.05 -1.59 -27.42
CA LEU A 112 -15.16 -1.59 -26.25
C LEU A 112 -15.27 -2.89 -25.46
N TRP A 113 -16.48 -3.44 -25.36
CA TRP A 113 -16.72 -4.74 -24.76
C TRP A 113 -15.92 -5.83 -25.49
N ASP A 114 -16.10 -5.93 -26.81
CA ASP A 114 -15.39 -6.95 -27.60
C ASP A 114 -13.87 -6.78 -27.47
N ARG A 115 -13.38 -5.54 -27.55
CA ARG A 115 -11.94 -5.28 -27.47
C ARG A 115 -11.33 -5.59 -26.09
N VAL A 116 -11.97 -5.17 -25.00
CA VAL A 116 -11.37 -5.24 -23.65
C VAL A 116 -11.73 -6.54 -22.95
N VAL A 117 -12.99 -6.97 -23.05
CA VAL A 117 -13.50 -8.14 -22.30
C VAL A 117 -13.31 -9.44 -23.09
N ILE A 118 -13.40 -9.41 -24.42
CA ILE A 118 -13.26 -10.64 -25.23
C ILE A 118 -11.83 -10.77 -25.79
N GLU A 119 -11.31 -9.71 -26.42
CA GLU A 119 -9.98 -9.74 -27.04
C GLU A 119 -8.84 -9.44 -26.05
N HIS A 120 -9.15 -8.90 -24.88
CA HIS A 120 -8.20 -8.47 -23.85
C HIS A 120 -7.13 -7.50 -24.37
N LYS A 121 -7.55 -6.54 -25.20
CA LYS A 121 -6.70 -5.49 -25.78
C LYS A 121 -7.06 -4.12 -25.22
N GLY A 122 -6.25 -3.64 -24.27
CA GLY A 122 -6.32 -2.27 -23.77
C GLY A 122 -5.38 -1.34 -24.53
N LYS A 123 -5.73 -0.06 -24.65
CA LYS A 123 -4.77 0.96 -25.13
C LYS A 123 -3.69 1.20 -24.08
N ALA A 124 -2.53 1.68 -24.51
CA ALA A 124 -1.29 1.57 -23.75
C ALA A 124 -1.26 2.29 -22.38
N ASP A 125 -2.17 3.22 -22.03
CA ASP A 125 -2.07 4.04 -20.80
C ASP A 125 -3.40 4.30 -20.05
N ASN A 126 -4.47 3.54 -20.28
CA ASN A 126 -5.81 3.81 -19.72
C ASN A 126 -6.39 2.67 -18.86
N ILE A 127 -7.56 2.92 -18.24
CA ILE A 127 -8.39 1.95 -17.50
C ILE A 127 -8.59 0.64 -18.29
N GLU A 128 -8.71 0.72 -19.62
CA GLU A 128 -8.87 -0.47 -20.46
C GLU A 128 -7.65 -1.41 -20.37
N ARG A 129 -6.43 -0.89 -20.16
CA ARG A 129 -5.22 -1.70 -19.92
C ARG A 129 -5.32 -2.48 -18.63
N GLU A 130 -5.77 -1.84 -17.55
CA GLU A 130 -5.90 -2.48 -16.23
C GLU A 130 -6.90 -3.63 -16.28
N TYR A 131 -8.04 -3.43 -16.94
CA TYR A 131 -9.06 -4.45 -17.09
C TYR A 131 -8.65 -5.55 -18.07
N SER A 132 -8.02 -5.20 -19.21
CA SER A 132 -7.50 -6.20 -20.15
C SER A 132 -6.42 -7.08 -19.52
N ASP A 133 -5.54 -6.50 -18.69
CA ASP A 133 -4.57 -7.26 -17.91
C ASP A 133 -5.25 -8.21 -16.92
N PHE A 134 -6.30 -7.74 -16.23
CA PHE A 134 -7.09 -8.59 -15.34
C PHE A 134 -7.73 -9.77 -16.08
N PHE A 135 -8.40 -9.53 -17.20
CA PHE A 135 -8.99 -10.61 -18.00
C PHE A 135 -7.93 -11.56 -18.58
N ASN A 136 -6.76 -11.06 -18.97
CA ASN A 136 -5.65 -11.92 -19.40
C ASN A 136 -5.13 -12.81 -18.26
N LYS A 137 -4.98 -12.28 -17.03
CA LYS A 137 -4.61 -13.07 -15.86
C LYS A 137 -5.66 -14.15 -15.53
N LEU A 138 -6.95 -13.82 -15.68
CA LEU A 138 -8.07 -14.76 -15.53
C LEU A 138 -8.09 -15.80 -16.66
N LYS A 139 -7.72 -15.47 -17.89
CA LYS A 139 -7.65 -16.44 -18.99
C LYS A 139 -6.44 -17.37 -18.88
N ASN A 140 -5.31 -16.84 -18.42
CA ASN A 140 -4.04 -17.55 -18.40
C ASN A 140 -3.79 -18.31 -17.08
N HIS A 141 -4.76 -18.36 -16.16
CA HIS A 141 -4.60 -18.98 -14.84
C HIS A 141 -3.43 -18.39 -14.03
N GLU A 142 -3.22 -17.06 -14.12
CA GLU A 142 -2.18 -16.34 -13.35
C GLU A 142 -2.71 -15.77 -12.03
N ILE A 143 -4.04 -15.68 -11.88
CA ILE A 143 -4.74 -15.26 -10.67
C ILE A 143 -5.89 -16.24 -10.37
N PHE A 144 -6.24 -16.38 -9.08
CA PHE A 144 -7.28 -17.29 -8.60
C PHE A 144 -7.09 -18.73 -9.08
N THR A 145 -5.85 -19.24 -9.03
CA THR A 145 -5.48 -20.57 -9.52
C THR A 145 -6.24 -21.70 -8.85
N ASP A 146 -6.67 -21.50 -7.60
CA ASP A 146 -7.35 -22.52 -6.80
C ASP A 146 -8.87 -22.53 -7.04
N PHE A 147 -9.40 -21.59 -7.83
CA PHE A 147 -10.82 -21.48 -8.11
C PHE A 147 -11.18 -22.38 -9.30
N SER A 148 -12.38 -22.98 -9.25
CA SER A 148 -12.94 -23.74 -10.37
C SER A 148 -13.14 -22.86 -11.61
N GLU A 149 -13.18 -23.47 -12.80
CA GLU A 149 -13.48 -22.75 -14.05
C GLU A 149 -14.81 -22.01 -13.98
N GLU A 150 -15.81 -22.61 -13.34
CA GLU A 150 -17.12 -21.96 -13.13
C GLU A 150 -16.97 -20.68 -12.29
N ASN A 151 -16.24 -20.74 -11.18
CA ASN A 151 -16.06 -19.57 -10.30
C ASN A 151 -15.18 -18.50 -10.95
N ARG A 152 -14.18 -18.89 -11.74
CA ARG A 152 -13.42 -17.97 -12.59
C ARG A 152 -14.33 -17.29 -13.62
N GLY A 153 -15.27 -18.02 -14.22
CA GLY A 153 -16.31 -17.48 -15.11
C GLY A 153 -17.22 -16.46 -14.42
N LYS A 154 -17.64 -16.72 -13.17
CA LYS A 154 -18.38 -15.75 -12.35
C LYS A 154 -17.56 -14.48 -12.12
N ILE A 155 -16.28 -14.62 -11.76
CA ILE A 155 -15.36 -13.48 -11.58
C ILE A 155 -15.22 -12.66 -12.87
N VAL A 156 -15.06 -13.31 -14.03
CA VAL A 156 -15.01 -12.61 -15.33
C VAL A 156 -16.24 -11.73 -15.53
N ASN A 157 -17.44 -12.26 -15.24
CA ASN A 157 -18.67 -11.49 -15.38
C ASN A 157 -18.78 -10.33 -14.37
N ILE A 158 -18.34 -10.51 -13.12
CA ILE A 158 -18.28 -9.41 -12.12
C ILE A 158 -17.36 -8.29 -12.61
N VAL A 159 -16.15 -8.63 -13.10
CA VAL A 159 -15.18 -7.64 -13.60
C VAL A 159 -15.71 -6.93 -14.85
N ALA A 160 -16.37 -7.68 -15.73
CA ALA A 160 -17.07 -7.16 -16.90
C ALA A 160 -18.15 -6.14 -16.54
N ALA A 161 -19.02 -6.47 -15.59
CA ALA A 161 -20.05 -5.56 -15.07
C ALA A 161 -19.42 -4.25 -14.56
N ALA A 162 -18.34 -4.34 -13.78
CA ALA A 162 -17.61 -3.17 -13.29
C ALA A 162 -17.07 -2.30 -14.44
N PHE A 163 -16.43 -2.93 -15.42
CA PHE A 163 -15.87 -2.23 -16.58
C PHE A 163 -16.95 -1.48 -17.36
N ILE A 164 -18.05 -2.17 -17.67
CA ILE A 164 -19.15 -1.57 -18.43
C ILE A 164 -19.74 -0.37 -17.68
N ALA A 165 -20.06 -0.54 -16.38
CA ALA A 165 -20.66 0.52 -15.58
C ALA A 165 -19.79 1.79 -15.58
N MET A 166 -18.47 1.64 -15.46
CA MET A 166 -17.54 2.76 -15.55
C MET A 166 -17.47 3.39 -16.95
N VAL A 167 -17.52 2.59 -18.02
CA VAL A 167 -17.56 3.11 -19.40
C VAL A 167 -18.81 3.95 -19.61
N ILE A 168 -19.98 3.49 -19.15
CA ILE A 168 -21.22 4.27 -19.24
C ILE A 168 -21.07 5.57 -18.45
N ALA A 169 -20.67 5.49 -17.17
CA ALA A 169 -20.56 6.65 -16.29
C ALA A 169 -19.58 7.71 -16.80
N SER A 170 -18.45 7.30 -17.39
CA SER A 170 -17.41 8.22 -17.85
C SER A 170 -17.79 8.97 -19.14
N ASN A 171 -18.65 8.37 -19.96
CA ASN A 171 -18.89 8.85 -21.31
C ASN A 171 -20.31 9.38 -21.54
N LYS A 172 -21.27 8.89 -20.77
CA LYS A 172 -22.64 9.39 -20.74
C LYS A 172 -23.11 9.42 -19.28
N PRO A 173 -22.60 10.36 -18.47
CA PRO A 173 -22.93 10.44 -17.05
C PRO A 173 -24.44 10.43 -16.80
N ASP A 174 -25.23 11.14 -17.62
CA ASP A 174 -26.69 11.19 -17.50
C ASP A 174 -27.42 9.86 -17.82
N ALA A 175 -26.73 8.83 -18.33
CA ALA A 175 -27.34 7.53 -18.62
C ALA A 175 -27.62 6.71 -17.35
N LEU A 176 -26.85 6.94 -16.28
CA LEU A 176 -27.04 6.29 -14.99
C LEU A 176 -27.53 7.31 -13.97
N PRO A 177 -28.48 6.94 -13.08
CA PRO A 177 -28.93 7.82 -12.01
C PRO A 177 -27.79 8.12 -11.02
N LEU A 178 -28.05 9.01 -10.05
CA LEU A 178 -27.14 9.29 -8.93
C LEU A 178 -25.74 9.77 -9.37
N ASP A 179 -25.71 10.75 -10.29
CA ASP A 179 -24.46 11.39 -10.71
C ASP A 179 -23.99 12.44 -9.69
N ILE A 180 -23.29 11.99 -8.65
CA ILE A 180 -22.82 12.84 -7.55
C ILE A 180 -21.32 13.17 -7.65
N TYR A 181 -20.67 12.92 -8.79
CA TYR A 181 -19.24 13.16 -8.94
C TYR A 181 -18.83 14.63 -8.80
N GLY A 182 -19.76 15.56 -9.06
CA GLY A 182 -19.56 17.00 -8.91
C GLY A 182 -19.85 17.56 -7.51
N GLU A 183 -20.08 16.70 -6.51
CA GLU A 183 -20.59 17.12 -5.20
C GLU A 183 -19.78 16.55 -4.02
N GLY A 184 -19.76 17.29 -2.90
CA GLY A 184 -19.22 16.84 -1.62
C GLY A 184 -17.84 16.19 -1.71
N ILE A 185 -17.69 15.03 -1.08
CA ILE A 185 -16.42 14.27 -1.04
C ILE A 185 -15.98 13.74 -2.40
N TYR A 186 -16.87 13.63 -3.39
CA TYR A 186 -16.51 13.22 -4.74
C TYR A 186 -15.96 14.38 -5.59
N LEU A 187 -16.31 15.62 -5.25
CA LEU A 187 -15.67 16.81 -5.82
C LEU A 187 -14.24 16.97 -5.29
N GLU A 188 -14.06 16.80 -3.98
CA GLU A 188 -12.76 16.94 -3.30
C GLU A 188 -12.24 15.60 -2.76
N ARG A 189 -11.96 14.67 -3.68
CA ARG A 189 -11.52 13.30 -3.35
C ARG A 189 -10.17 13.23 -2.62
N GLY A 190 -9.38 14.30 -2.66
CA GLY A 190 -8.09 14.37 -1.97
C GLY A 190 -7.01 13.44 -2.55
N LYS A 191 -7.20 12.89 -3.75
CA LYS A 191 -6.17 12.11 -4.44
C LYS A 191 -5.13 13.03 -5.08
N LYS A 192 -3.86 12.67 -4.93
CA LYS A 192 -2.71 13.24 -5.66
C LYS A 192 -1.92 12.12 -6.33
N ASP A 193 -1.35 12.36 -7.50
CA ASP A 193 -0.47 11.39 -8.14
C ASP A 193 0.99 11.60 -7.68
N LYS A 194 1.70 10.50 -7.40
CA LYS A 194 3.13 10.52 -7.06
C LYS A 194 3.96 10.72 -8.32
N SER A 195 4.90 11.66 -8.27
CA SER A 195 5.87 11.88 -9.34
C SER A 195 6.91 10.74 -9.41
N GLY A 196 7.44 10.47 -10.61
CA GLY A 196 8.64 9.63 -10.80
C GLY A 196 8.44 8.11 -10.72
N GLN A 197 7.20 7.62 -10.75
CA GLN A 197 6.92 6.19 -10.55
C GLN A 197 6.93 5.34 -11.84
N LYS A 198 7.21 5.89 -13.02
CA LYS A 198 7.02 5.21 -14.32
C LYS A 198 7.78 3.87 -14.48
N SER A 199 8.82 3.63 -13.67
CA SER A 199 9.63 2.40 -13.68
C SER A 199 9.33 1.43 -12.54
N THR A 200 8.39 1.74 -11.64
CA THR A 200 8.09 0.87 -10.49
C THR A 200 7.26 -0.31 -10.96
N ALA A 201 7.88 -1.48 -11.07
CA ALA A 201 7.17 -2.74 -11.26
C ALA A 201 6.64 -3.23 -9.91
N THR A 202 5.41 -3.75 -9.89
CA THR A 202 4.84 -4.40 -8.71
C THR A 202 4.61 -5.88 -8.98
N SER A 203 5.00 -6.68 -8.00
CA SER A 203 4.82 -8.13 -7.97
C SER A 203 3.83 -8.57 -6.89
N ALA A 204 3.11 -7.64 -6.26
CA ALA A 204 2.09 -7.95 -5.27
C ALA A 204 0.69 -7.65 -5.82
N TYR A 205 -0.26 -8.55 -5.58
CA TYR A 205 -1.70 -8.32 -5.72
C TYR A 205 -2.23 -7.44 -4.57
N GLY A 206 -3.45 -6.95 -4.71
CA GLY A 206 -4.15 -6.19 -3.68
C GLY A 206 -3.48 -4.87 -3.30
N LEU A 207 -3.65 -4.50 -2.03
CA LEU A 207 -3.22 -3.22 -1.48
C LEU A 207 -1.74 -3.17 -1.10
N LEU A 208 -1.06 -4.31 -1.07
CA LEU A 208 0.37 -4.40 -0.82
C LEU A 208 1.13 -3.59 -1.85
N ARG A 209 2.15 -2.87 -1.40
CA ARG A 209 2.99 -2.06 -2.30
C ARG A 209 4.13 -2.88 -2.86
N GLY A 210 4.74 -2.40 -3.94
CA GLY A 210 5.86 -3.09 -4.59
C GLY A 210 7.03 -3.41 -3.65
N HIS A 211 7.25 -2.62 -2.60
CA HIS A 211 8.30 -2.84 -1.59
C HIS A 211 7.84 -3.63 -0.36
N SER A 212 6.56 -3.98 -0.25
CA SER A 212 6.07 -4.78 0.88
C SER A 212 6.63 -6.21 0.78
N PRO A 213 7.25 -6.75 1.85
CA PRO A 213 7.80 -8.10 1.81
C PRO A 213 6.66 -9.13 1.68
N LEU A 214 6.86 -10.19 0.92
CA LEU A 214 5.89 -11.27 0.76
C LEU A 214 6.58 -12.64 0.80
N PRO A 215 5.97 -13.66 1.42
CA PRO A 215 6.39 -15.06 1.24
C PRO A 215 6.32 -15.48 -0.24
N ARG A 216 7.19 -16.41 -0.64
CA ARG A 216 7.29 -16.86 -2.04
C ARG A 216 6.08 -17.67 -2.51
N ASP A 217 5.37 -18.27 -1.57
CA ASP A 217 4.19 -19.10 -1.75
C ASP A 217 2.88 -18.37 -1.40
N ASP A 218 2.95 -17.07 -1.13
CA ASP A 218 1.79 -16.26 -0.79
C ASP A 218 0.86 -16.07 -1.99
N LYS A 219 -0.46 -16.19 -1.77
CA LYS A 219 -1.48 -15.98 -2.82
C LYS A 219 -1.49 -14.55 -3.35
N ALA A 220 -1.03 -13.58 -2.57
CA ALA A 220 -0.89 -12.20 -2.99
C ALA A 220 0.39 -11.95 -3.83
N LEU A 221 1.27 -12.93 -4.02
CA LEU A 221 2.44 -12.78 -4.90
C LEU A 221 2.05 -13.05 -6.36
N MET A 222 2.36 -12.10 -7.24
CA MET A 222 2.15 -12.24 -8.68
C MET A 222 3.19 -13.17 -9.30
N ALA A 223 2.75 -14.09 -10.15
CA ALA A 223 3.65 -14.94 -10.94
C ALA A 223 4.54 -14.12 -11.89
N LYS A 224 4.01 -13.01 -12.41
CA LYS A 224 4.71 -12.06 -13.28
C LYS A 224 4.43 -10.63 -12.79
N PRO A 225 5.45 -9.77 -12.64
CA PRO A 225 5.22 -8.38 -12.32
C PRO A 225 4.35 -7.71 -13.37
N GLN A 226 3.39 -6.91 -12.94
CA GLN A 226 2.57 -6.13 -13.86
C GLN A 226 3.37 -4.94 -14.41
N ARG A 227 3.01 -4.52 -15.63
CA ARG A 227 3.72 -3.48 -16.40
C ARG A 227 3.13 -2.08 -16.27
N PHE A 228 2.19 -1.90 -15.35
CA PHE A 228 1.61 -0.61 -15.01
C PHE A 228 1.61 -0.43 -13.50
N LEU A 229 1.47 0.82 -13.04
CA LEU A 229 1.42 1.14 -11.63
C LEU A 229 0.03 0.83 -11.06
N LYS A 230 -0.03 0.15 -9.91
CA LYS A 230 -1.29 0.05 -9.18
C LYS A 230 -1.65 1.40 -8.56
N PRO A 231 -2.94 1.67 -8.34
CA PRO A 231 -3.41 2.81 -7.57
C PRO A 231 -2.68 2.99 -6.23
N SER A 232 -2.50 1.91 -5.46
CA SER A 232 -1.79 1.93 -4.17
C SER A 232 -0.31 2.36 -4.23
N ASP A 233 0.33 2.23 -5.41
CA ASP A 233 1.72 2.61 -5.65
C ASP A 233 1.84 4.01 -6.27
N GLN A 234 0.89 4.42 -7.11
CA GLN A 234 0.92 5.72 -7.82
C GLN A 234 0.21 6.86 -7.09
N ALA A 235 -0.71 6.60 -6.17
CA ALA A 235 -1.45 7.64 -5.48
C ALA A 235 -0.82 8.04 -4.14
N THR A 236 -0.99 9.31 -3.80
CA THR A 236 -0.81 9.91 -2.48
C THR A 236 -2.03 10.81 -2.21
N TYR A 237 -2.01 11.55 -1.10
CA TYR A 237 -3.20 12.22 -0.58
C TYR A 237 -2.97 13.69 -0.28
N ASP A 238 -4.06 14.45 -0.31
CA ASP A 238 -4.14 15.80 0.22
C ASP A 238 -4.70 15.78 1.64
N LEU A 239 -3.86 16.05 2.63
CA LEU A 239 -4.28 16.12 4.03
C LEU A 239 -5.32 17.21 4.31
N GLN A 240 -5.54 18.16 3.40
CA GLN A 240 -6.57 19.18 3.57
C GLN A 240 -7.97 18.72 3.15
N ALA A 241 -8.07 17.71 2.27
CA ALA A 241 -9.34 17.20 1.78
C ALA A 241 -10.11 16.48 2.89
N GLN A 242 -11.43 16.71 2.95
CA GLN A 242 -12.28 16.17 4.01
C GLN A 242 -12.23 14.64 4.07
N TRP A 243 -12.37 13.96 2.92
CA TRP A 243 -12.29 12.50 2.83
C TRP A 243 -10.99 11.95 3.43
N VAL A 244 -9.86 12.62 3.18
CA VAL A 244 -8.54 12.17 3.65
C VAL A 244 -8.44 12.31 5.17
N LYS A 245 -8.96 13.41 5.73
CA LYS A 245 -9.05 13.61 7.18
C LYS A 245 -9.91 12.51 7.81
N ASP A 246 -11.12 12.31 7.29
CA ASP A 246 -12.07 11.29 7.78
C ASP A 246 -11.47 9.87 7.73
N ASN A 247 -10.73 9.55 6.66
CA ASN A 247 -10.05 8.26 6.52
C ASN A 247 -8.97 8.06 7.60
N PHE A 248 -8.11 9.07 7.83
CA PHE A 248 -7.01 8.93 8.80
C PHE A 248 -7.46 9.12 10.24
N ASP A 249 -8.57 9.82 10.51
CA ASP A 249 -9.17 9.94 11.83
C ASP A 249 -9.67 8.60 12.37
N ARG A 250 -9.94 7.63 11.49
CA ARG A 250 -10.22 6.23 11.86
C ARG A 250 -8.99 5.46 12.34
N LEU A 251 -7.78 6.01 12.18
CA LEU A 251 -6.48 5.50 12.65
C LEU A 251 -5.95 4.20 12.04
N VAL A 252 -6.79 3.41 11.37
CA VAL A 252 -6.41 2.04 10.93
C VAL A 252 -6.38 1.87 9.42
N HIS A 253 -6.96 2.80 8.65
CA HIS A 253 -7.13 2.66 7.21
C HIS A 253 -6.00 3.36 6.44
N PRO A 254 -5.20 2.63 5.65
CA PRO A 254 -4.26 3.26 4.74
C PRO A 254 -5.02 3.99 3.63
N PHE A 255 -4.37 4.91 2.93
CA PHE A 255 -4.92 5.52 1.73
C PHE A 255 -4.46 4.69 0.52
N SER A 256 -5.39 4.28 -0.34
CA SER A 256 -5.02 3.65 -1.62
C SER A 256 -5.21 4.60 -2.78
N ASN A 257 -6.37 5.26 -2.85
CA ASN A 257 -6.70 6.07 -4.03
C ASN A 257 -7.71 7.19 -3.74
N SER A 258 -8.53 7.09 -2.68
CA SER A 258 -9.73 7.88 -2.32
C SER A 258 -11.01 7.02 -2.35
N ILE A 259 -12.14 7.56 -1.91
CA ILE A 259 -13.46 6.93 -1.99
C ILE A 259 -13.71 6.35 -3.39
N SER A 260 -14.27 5.13 -3.43
CA SER A 260 -14.38 4.34 -4.65
C SER A 260 -15.38 4.94 -5.64
N GLY A 261 -14.85 5.33 -6.79
CA GLY A 261 -15.67 5.70 -7.95
C GLY A 261 -16.23 4.45 -8.65
N THR A 262 -15.50 3.34 -8.65
CA THR A 262 -15.93 2.08 -9.25
C THR A 262 -17.15 1.50 -8.54
N MET A 263 -17.17 1.55 -7.21
CA MET A 263 -18.36 1.16 -6.43
C MET A 263 -19.55 2.06 -6.73
N LEU A 264 -19.36 3.38 -6.81
CA LEU A 264 -20.45 4.28 -7.18
C LEU A 264 -20.99 3.96 -8.58
N CYS A 265 -20.14 3.75 -9.58
CA CYS A 265 -20.59 3.31 -10.92
C CYS A 265 -21.47 2.05 -10.84
N GLN A 266 -21.08 1.09 -10.00
CA GLN A 266 -21.83 -0.15 -9.82
C GLN A 266 -23.20 0.07 -9.17
N LEU A 267 -23.26 0.90 -8.13
CA LEU A 267 -24.50 1.29 -7.47
C LEU A 267 -25.45 2.01 -8.44
N ARG A 268 -24.91 2.92 -9.25
CA ARG A 268 -25.65 3.64 -10.28
C ARG A 268 -26.21 2.69 -11.35
N ALA A 269 -25.44 1.68 -11.76
CA ALA A 269 -25.90 0.64 -12.68
C ALA A 269 -27.00 -0.24 -12.07
N LEU A 270 -26.87 -0.63 -10.80
CA LEU A 270 -27.90 -1.38 -10.07
C LEU A 270 -29.22 -0.61 -10.02
N LEU A 271 -29.19 0.68 -9.67
CA LEU A 271 -30.38 1.53 -9.68
C LEU A 271 -31.02 1.59 -11.06
N LYS A 272 -30.21 1.78 -12.11
CA LYS A 272 -30.73 1.83 -13.48
C LYS A 272 -31.42 0.52 -13.90
N ILE A 273 -30.87 -0.63 -13.51
CA ILE A 273 -31.48 -1.94 -13.77
C ILE A 273 -32.82 -2.05 -13.03
N ARG A 274 -32.87 -1.65 -11.76
CA ARG A 274 -34.12 -1.67 -10.96
C ARG A 274 -35.22 -0.82 -11.60
N GLU A 275 -34.88 0.40 -12.03
CA GLU A 275 -35.81 1.30 -12.73
C GLU A 275 -36.37 0.71 -14.02
N ASN A 276 -35.57 -0.10 -14.74
CA ASN A 276 -35.91 -0.65 -16.06
C ASN A 276 -36.26 -2.14 -16.04
N LEU A 277 -36.41 -2.74 -14.86
CA LEU A 277 -36.52 -4.20 -14.71
C LEU A 277 -37.69 -4.77 -15.51
N LYS A 278 -38.84 -4.09 -15.55
CA LYS A 278 -40.01 -4.54 -16.33
C LYS A 278 -39.74 -4.63 -17.84
N ALA A 279 -38.94 -3.70 -18.38
CA ALA A 279 -38.58 -3.69 -19.80
C ALA A 279 -37.48 -4.71 -20.11
N LEU A 280 -36.58 -4.95 -19.15
CA LEU A 280 -35.56 -5.99 -19.26
C LEU A 280 -36.20 -7.37 -19.17
N ASP A 281 -37.08 -7.62 -18.20
CA ASP A 281 -37.72 -8.92 -17.97
C ASP A 281 -38.45 -9.47 -19.20
N SER A 282 -39.10 -8.61 -20.00
CA SER A 282 -39.71 -9.04 -21.28
C SER A 282 -38.72 -9.68 -22.27
N ASN A 283 -37.42 -9.37 -22.16
CA ASN A 283 -36.37 -9.93 -23.00
C ASN A 283 -35.72 -11.19 -22.40
N PHE A 284 -35.83 -11.41 -21.09
CA PHE A 284 -35.14 -12.51 -20.37
C PHE A 284 -36.07 -13.59 -19.80
N GLN A 285 -37.38 -13.34 -19.70
CA GLN A 285 -38.41 -14.28 -19.24
C GLN A 285 -38.07 -14.91 -17.87
N LEU A 286 -37.94 -14.08 -16.84
CA LEU A 286 -37.41 -14.52 -15.54
C LEU A 286 -38.50 -15.22 -14.72
N GLU A 287 -38.23 -16.43 -14.25
CA GLU A 287 -39.20 -17.21 -13.46
C GLU A 287 -39.35 -16.70 -12.01
N ASN A 288 -38.34 -16.03 -11.44
CA ASN A 288 -38.33 -15.53 -10.04
C ASN A 288 -37.54 -14.20 -9.91
N PRO A 289 -38.09 -13.05 -10.33
CA PRO A 289 -37.37 -11.79 -10.36
C PRO A 289 -36.95 -11.28 -8.96
N GLU A 290 -37.72 -11.57 -7.92
CA GLU A 290 -37.41 -11.19 -6.53
C GLU A 290 -36.13 -11.83 -5.98
N GLN A 291 -35.64 -12.91 -6.60
CA GLN A 291 -34.41 -13.59 -6.19
C GLN A 291 -33.15 -13.03 -6.89
N LEU A 292 -33.31 -12.03 -7.75
CA LEU A 292 -32.20 -11.45 -8.50
C LEU A 292 -31.36 -10.52 -7.64
N ILE A 293 -30.09 -10.35 -8.05
CA ILE A 293 -29.09 -9.50 -7.37
C ILE A 293 -29.62 -8.13 -6.93
N PRO A 294 -30.26 -7.31 -7.79
CA PRO A 294 -30.69 -5.97 -7.38
C PRO A 294 -31.97 -5.94 -6.53
N LEU A 295 -32.62 -7.09 -6.31
CA LEU A 295 -33.94 -7.18 -5.67
C LEU A 295 -33.93 -7.97 -4.36
N SER A 296 -33.11 -9.00 -4.24
CA SER A 296 -32.95 -9.78 -3.01
C SER A 296 -31.90 -9.12 -2.10
N PRO A 297 -32.23 -8.78 -0.84
CA PRO A 297 -31.27 -8.23 0.12
C PRO A 297 -30.03 -9.12 0.30
N GLU A 298 -30.22 -10.42 0.45
CA GLU A 298 -29.14 -11.41 0.62
C GLU A 298 -28.23 -11.47 -0.62
N LYS A 299 -28.82 -11.45 -1.82
CA LYS A 299 -28.08 -11.48 -3.08
C LYS A 299 -27.36 -10.16 -3.32
N LEU A 300 -27.95 -9.04 -2.93
CA LEU A 300 -27.30 -7.74 -3.01
C LEU A 300 -26.09 -7.67 -2.09
N GLU A 301 -26.23 -8.08 -0.83
CA GLU A 301 -25.13 -8.15 0.15
C GLU A 301 -24.00 -9.04 -0.36
N THR A 302 -24.33 -10.26 -0.81
CA THR A 302 -23.36 -11.20 -1.37
C THR A 302 -22.66 -10.61 -2.60
N PHE A 303 -23.38 -9.84 -3.42
CA PHE A 303 -22.85 -9.27 -4.65
C PHE A 303 -21.89 -8.14 -4.32
N MET A 304 -22.26 -7.24 -3.41
CA MET A 304 -21.37 -6.16 -2.95
C MET A 304 -20.10 -6.72 -2.33
N THR A 305 -20.24 -7.73 -1.47
CA THR A 305 -19.12 -8.39 -0.78
C THR A 305 -18.14 -9.03 -1.77
N THR A 306 -18.67 -9.78 -2.76
CA THR A 306 -17.86 -10.43 -3.80
C THR A 306 -17.27 -9.42 -4.79
N PHE A 307 -18.03 -8.41 -5.20
CA PHE A 307 -17.57 -7.33 -6.07
C PHE A 307 -16.38 -6.59 -5.47
N ILE A 308 -16.50 -6.11 -4.23
CA ILE A 308 -15.42 -5.42 -3.53
C ILE A 308 -14.19 -6.34 -3.42
N SER A 309 -14.39 -7.61 -3.08
CA SER A 309 -13.30 -8.59 -2.94
C SER A 309 -12.54 -8.83 -4.25
N VAL A 310 -13.24 -9.02 -5.37
CA VAL A 310 -12.65 -9.19 -6.71
C VAL A 310 -11.83 -7.95 -7.08
N MET A 311 -12.43 -6.77 -6.92
CA MET A 311 -11.84 -5.51 -7.34
C MET A 311 -10.65 -5.09 -6.46
N LEU A 312 -10.70 -5.39 -5.16
CA LEU A 312 -9.56 -5.16 -4.26
C LEU A 312 -8.43 -6.13 -4.58
N PHE A 313 -8.69 -7.44 -4.66
CA PHE A 313 -7.60 -8.42 -4.74
C PHE A 313 -6.72 -8.26 -5.97
N ASN A 314 -7.25 -7.94 -7.16
CA ASN A 314 -6.39 -7.81 -8.34
C ASN A 314 -5.47 -6.57 -8.30
N SER A 315 -6.04 -5.37 -8.21
CA SER A 315 -5.27 -4.13 -8.40
C SER A 315 -5.09 -3.30 -7.11
N GLY A 316 -5.79 -3.64 -6.02
CA GLY A 316 -5.80 -2.81 -4.81
C GLY A 316 -6.31 -1.40 -5.06
N GLY A 317 -7.25 -1.24 -6.00
CA GLY A 317 -7.68 0.08 -6.46
C GLY A 317 -8.21 0.99 -5.34
N HIS A 318 -8.81 0.38 -4.32
CA HIS A 318 -9.34 1.03 -3.13
C HIS A 318 -9.19 0.08 -1.93
N THR A 319 -9.07 0.62 -0.72
CA THR A 319 -9.20 -0.14 0.53
C THR A 319 -10.62 -0.66 0.70
N LEU A 320 -10.83 -1.62 1.61
CA LEU A 320 -12.18 -2.07 1.96
C LEU A 320 -13.05 -0.91 2.44
N TYR A 321 -12.49 0.01 3.22
CA TYR A 321 -13.19 1.22 3.64
C TYR A 321 -13.51 2.15 2.48
N GLU A 322 -12.53 2.44 1.61
CA GLU A 322 -12.76 3.25 0.40
C GLU A 322 -13.83 2.64 -0.53
N TYR A 323 -13.91 1.30 -0.60
CA TYR A 323 -14.94 0.57 -1.35
C TYR A 323 -16.31 0.56 -0.67
N ALA A 324 -16.38 0.44 0.65
CA ALA A 324 -17.65 0.35 1.38
C ALA A 324 -18.27 1.73 1.65
N ALA A 325 -17.46 2.78 1.80
CA ALA A 325 -17.93 4.13 2.14
C ALA A 325 -19.02 4.72 1.22
N PRO A 326 -19.05 4.46 -0.11
CA PRO A 326 -20.15 4.90 -0.95
C PRO A 326 -21.52 4.39 -0.50
N LEU A 327 -21.60 3.21 0.13
CA LEU A 327 -22.85 2.66 0.64
C LEU A 327 -23.44 3.56 1.74
N GLU A 328 -22.59 4.19 2.54
CA GLU A 328 -22.98 4.99 3.71
C GLU A 328 -23.33 6.45 3.36
N LEU A 329 -23.29 6.84 2.07
CA LEU A 329 -23.62 8.21 1.67
C LEU A 329 -25.13 8.45 1.68
N ASP A 330 -25.55 9.59 2.24
CA ASP A 330 -26.97 9.97 2.36
C ASP A 330 -27.73 9.83 1.04
N LYS A 331 -27.19 10.33 -0.08
CA LYS A 331 -27.84 10.22 -1.40
C LYS A 331 -27.92 8.79 -1.93
N VAL A 332 -26.95 7.93 -1.57
CA VAL A 332 -26.97 6.51 -1.92
C VAL A 332 -28.01 5.78 -1.06
N GLN A 333 -28.03 6.05 0.24
CA GLN A 333 -29.01 5.54 1.19
C GLN A 333 -30.45 5.93 0.80
N GLU A 334 -30.66 7.18 0.40
CA GLU A 334 -31.96 7.66 -0.11
C GLU A 334 -32.38 6.92 -1.39
N ALA A 335 -31.46 6.77 -2.35
CA ALA A 335 -31.73 6.11 -3.63
C ALA A 335 -32.06 4.61 -3.50
N PHE A 336 -31.62 3.96 -2.43
CA PHE A 336 -31.90 2.56 -2.11
C PHE A 336 -32.83 2.40 -0.89
N SER A 337 -33.54 3.45 -0.48
CA SER A 337 -34.39 3.42 0.72
C SER A 337 -35.55 2.43 0.66
N ASP A 338 -35.90 1.98 -0.56
CA ASP A 338 -36.92 0.97 -0.82
C ASP A 338 -36.38 -0.47 -0.79
N VAL A 339 -35.05 -0.65 -0.63
CA VAL A 339 -34.41 -1.96 -0.49
C VAL A 339 -34.27 -2.32 0.98
N GLU A 340 -34.96 -3.38 1.38
CA GLU A 340 -34.87 -3.90 2.74
C GLU A 340 -33.41 -4.21 3.12
N GLY A 341 -32.98 -3.72 4.29
CA GLY A 341 -31.64 -3.96 4.83
C GLY A 341 -30.51 -3.17 4.19
N PHE A 342 -30.74 -2.36 3.14
CA PHE A 342 -29.66 -1.61 2.49
C PHE A 342 -28.94 -0.65 3.44
N ASN A 343 -29.67 -0.05 4.38
CA ASN A 343 -29.12 0.83 5.41
C ASN A 343 -28.24 0.13 6.44
N GLN A 344 -28.21 -1.20 6.45
CA GLN A 344 -27.32 -1.99 7.30
C GLN A 344 -26.01 -2.33 6.58
N LEU A 345 -25.95 -2.19 5.26
CA LEU A 345 -24.76 -2.50 4.46
C LEU A 345 -23.65 -1.47 4.75
N ASN A 346 -22.66 -1.90 5.52
CA ASN A 346 -21.47 -1.13 5.84
C ASN A 346 -20.24 -2.05 5.91
N LEU A 347 -19.05 -1.48 6.07
CA LEU A 347 -17.79 -2.25 6.13
C LEU A 347 -17.84 -3.42 7.13
N GLU A 348 -18.41 -3.21 8.31
CA GLU A 348 -18.44 -4.23 9.38
C GLU A 348 -19.44 -5.34 9.06
N GLU A 349 -20.60 -5.00 8.49
CA GLU A 349 -21.58 -5.99 8.10
C GLU A 349 -21.01 -6.93 7.02
N LEU A 350 -20.48 -6.34 5.94
CA LEU A 350 -20.01 -7.06 4.76
C LEU A 350 -18.74 -7.91 5.03
N PHE A 351 -17.87 -7.45 5.93
CA PHE A 351 -16.53 -8.04 6.08
C PHE A 351 -16.21 -8.58 7.48
N LEU A 352 -17.10 -8.43 8.47
CA LEU A 352 -16.95 -9.05 9.79
C LEU A 352 -18.20 -9.84 10.19
N THR A 353 -19.36 -9.20 10.31
CA THR A 353 -20.58 -9.85 10.83
C THR A 353 -21.02 -11.02 9.98
N SER A 354 -21.20 -10.82 8.66
CA SER A 354 -21.66 -11.88 7.76
C SER A 354 -20.52 -12.73 7.16
N ASN A 355 -19.28 -12.49 7.62
CA ASN A 355 -18.06 -12.99 6.98
C ASN A 355 -16.93 -13.37 7.98
N GLU A 356 -17.30 -13.72 9.22
CA GLU A 356 -16.35 -13.93 10.33
C GLU A 356 -15.28 -14.98 10.02
N GLU A 357 -15.60 -16.06 9.30
CA GLU A 357 -14.62 -17.10 8.98
C GLU A 357 -13.50 -16.60 8.05
N ALA A 358 -13.85 -15.85 6.99
CA ALA A 358 -12.86 -15.24 6.10
C ALA A 358 -12.02 -14.20 6.86
N PHE A 359 -12.68 -13.42 7.71
CA PHE A 359 -12.05 -12.44 8.59
C PHE A 359 -11.00 -13.09 9.48
N ASP A 360 -11.33 -14.18 10.15
CA ASP A 360 -10.44 -14.85 11.10
C ASP A 360 -9.24 -15.49 10.42
N VAL A 361 -9.42 -16.07 9.23
CA VAL A 361 -8.29 -16.59 8.44
C VAL A 361 -7.36 -15.45 8.02
N ALA A 362 -7.91 -14.35 7.48
CA ALA A 362 -7.10 -13.20 7.08
C ALA A 362 -6.41 -12.53 8.28
N LEU A 363 -7.10 -12.44 9.43
CA LEU A 363 -6.55 -11.87 10.65
C LEU A 363 -5.38 -12.71 11.17
N ASN A 364 -5.51 -14.04 11.24
CA ASN A 364 -4.42 -14.89 11.70
C ASN A 364 -3.18 -14.77 10.80
N LYS A 365 -3.37 -14.74 9.48
CA LYS A 365 -2.28 -14.48 8.53
C LYS A 365 -1.64 -13.11 8.76
N ALA A 366 -2.44 -12.07 9.03
CA ALA A 366 -1.93 -10.73 9.32
C ALA A 366 -1.16 -10.64 10.65
N ILE A 367 -1.60 -11.35 11.68
CA ILE A 367 -0.88 -11.47 12.96
C ILE A 367 0.49 -12.11 12.74
N GLU A 368 0.54 -13.24 12.03
CA GLU A 368 1.78 -13.94 11.71
C GLU A 368 2.72 -13.07 10.87
N TYR A 369 2.18 -12.42 9.83
CA TYR A 369 2.92 -11.51 8.98
C TYR A 369 3.49 -10.32 9.77
N ASN A 370 2.69 -9.69 10.63
CA ASN A 370 3.15 -8.61 11.49
C ASN A 370 4.27 -9.06 12.44
N ASN A 371 4.15 -10.24 13.06
CA ASN A 371 5.20 -10.78 13.92
C ASN A 371 6.53 -10.94 13.17
N GLN A 372 6.51 -11.36 11.90
CA GLN A 372 7.72 -11.42 11.06
C GLN A 372 8.28 -10.03 10.72
N LEU A 373 7.43 -9.03 10.47
CA LEU A 373 7.87 -7.65 10.26
C LEU A 373 8.56 -7.07 11.51
N LEU A 374 7.97 -7.29 12.69
CA LEU A 374 8.53 -6.84 13.96
C LEU A 374 9.87 -7.52 14.23
N LEU A 375 9.95 -8.85 14.06
CA LEU A 375 11.20 -9.60 14.21
C LEU A 375 12.29 -9.11 13.24
N LYS A 376 11.94 -8.84 11.98
CA LYS A 376 12.88 -8.29 11.00
C LYS A 376 13.42 -6.92 11.44
N SER A 377 12.56 -6.07 12.00
CA SER A 377 12.97 -4.76 12.53
C SER A 377 13.91 -4.91 13.72
N ASP A 378 13.59 -5.81 14.66
CA ASP A 378 14.42 -6.08 15.85
C ASP A 378 15.80 -6.61 15.44
N ILE A 379 15.86 -7.58 14.51
CA ILE A 379 17.12 -8.11 13.97
C ILE A 379 17.91 -7.01 13.25
N HIS A 380 17.25 -6.17 12.45
CA HIS A 380 17.94 -5.07 11.77
C HIS A 380 18.57 -4.10 12.77
N GLN A 381 17.83 -3.73 13.82
CA GLN A 381 18.36 -2.89 14.88
C GLN A 381 19.55 -3.54 15.58
N GLU A 382 19.46 -4.82 15.94
CA GLU A 382 20.58 -5.56 16.56
C GLU A 382 21.82 -5.57 15.66
N ILE A 383 21.65 -5.78 14.35
CA ILE A 383 22.75 -5.75 13.38
C ILE A 383 23.39 -4.35 13.33
N GLN A 384 22.59 -3.27 13.33
CA GLN A 384 23.11 -1.90 13.31
C GLN A 384 23.88 -1.57 14.59
N GLU A 385 23.39 -1.98 15.75
CA GLU A 385 24.07 -1.78 17.03
C GLU A 385 25.40 -2.53 17.07
N LYS A 386 25.43 -3.81 16.65
CA LYS A 386 26.68 -4.59 16.56
C LYS A 386 27.65 -4.03 15.54
N LYS A 387 27.16 -3.57 14.38
CA LYS A 387 27.97 -2.93 13.35
C LYS A 387 28.61 -1.65 13.89
N THR A 388 27.83 -0.80 14.54
CA THR A 388 28.32 0.45 15.16
C THR A 388 29.40 0.15 16.20
N ALA A 389 29.18 -0.83 17.09
CA ALA A 389 30.17 -1.24 18.08
C ALA A 389 31.45 -1.80 17.44
N PHE A 390 31.34 -2.57 16.36
CA PHE A 390 32.48 -3.08 15.60
C PHE A 390 33.25 -1.96 14.89
N ASP A 391 32.55 -1.06 14.20
CA ASP A 391 33.14 0.08 13.50
C ASP A 391 33.86 1.01 14.50
N LEU A 392 33.28 1.29 15.67
CA LEU A 392 33.93 2.05 16.76
C LEU A 392 35.26 1.42 17.18
N LYS A 393 35.28 0.10 17.43
CA LYS A 393 36.49 -0.61 17.84
C LYS A 393 37.56 -0.57 16.75
N THR A 394 37.17 -0.83 15.50
CA THR A 394 38.08 -0.85 14.35
C THR A 394 38.64 0.53 14.04
N LEU A 395 37.81 1.57 14.08
CA LEU A 395 38.25 2.96 13.87
C LEU A 395 39.23 3.41 14.95
N LYS A 396 38.96 3.08 16.21
CA LYS A 396 39.88 3.41 17.31
C LYS A 396 41.26 2.77 17.09
N ALA A 397 41.30 1.50 16.67
CA ALA A 397 42.55 0.84 16.31
C ALA A 397 43.24 1.51 15.11
N ALA A 398 42.48 1.83 14.05
CA ALA A 398 43.01 2.51 12.87
C ALA A 398 43.58 3.90 13.20
N ILE A 399 42.93 4.68 14.05
CA ILE A 399 43.43 5.99 14.52
C ILE A 399 44.76 5.79 15.28
N GLU A 400 44.84 4.83 16.19
CA GLU A 400 46.07 4.55 16.95
C GLU A 400 47.23 4.08 16.04
N GLU A 401 46.94 3.22 15.06
CA GLU A 401 47.92 2.69 14.10
C GLU A 401 48.30 3.67 12.99
N SER A 402 47.50 4.74 12.79
CA SER A 402 47.73 5.72 11.74
C SER A 402 49.08 6.46 11.88
N PRO A 403 49.66 6.97 10.79
CA PRO A 403 50.91 7.73 10.82
C PRO A 403 50.75 9.17 11.31
N PHE A 404 49.55 9.56 11.77
CA PHE A 404 49.27 10.94 12.17
C PHE A 404 49.97 11.35 13.48
N SER A 405 50.09 12.66 13.68
CA SER A 405 50.60 13.23 14.93
C SER A 405 49.67 12.93 16.11
N SER A 406 50.21 12.96 17.34
CA SER A 406 49.42 12.72 18.56
C SER A 406 48.21 13.64 18.68
N ASN A 407 48.34 14.92 18.32
CA ASN A 407 47.20 15.86 18.32
C ASN A 407 46.09 15.42 17.36
N VAL A 408 46.45 15.06 16.13
CA VAL A 408 45.47 14.64 15.12
C VAL A 408 44.76 13.35 15.55
N LYS A 409 45.50 12.41 16.17
CA LYS A 409 44.90 11.19 16.75
C LYS A 409 43.95 11.51 17.90
N GLU A 410 44.32 12.44 18.77
CA GLU A 410 43.47 12.89 19.89
C GLU A 410 42.19 13.56 19.38
N ASN A 411 42.29 14.42 18.37
CA ASN A 411 41.14 15.05 17.73
C ASN A 411 40.18 14.02 17.11
N PHE A 412 40.71 13.03 16.37
CA PHE A 412 39.89 11.95 15.82
C PHE A 412 39.23 11.10 16.91
N ASN A 413 39.95 10.78 17.99
CA ASN A 413 39.40 10.04 19.12
C ASN A 413 38.30 10.82 19.85
N GLN A 414 38.44 12.14 19.95
CA GLN A 414 37.40 13.02 20.50
C GLN A 414 36.18 13.05 19.57
N LEU A 415 36.40 13.26 18.27
CA LEU A 415 35.34 13.24 17.27
C LEU A 415 34.58 11.90 17.24
N LEU A 416 35.27 10.78 17.47
CA LEU A 416 34.66 9.45 17.56
C LEU A 416 33.66 9.31 18.73
N ASN A 417 33.84 10.08 19.81
CA ASN A 417 32.92 10.11 20.94
C ASN A 417 31.75 11.08 20.72
N ASP A 418 31.97 12.13 19.93
CA ASP A 418 31.07 13.28 19.81
C ASP A 418 30.26 13.30 18.48
N SER A 419 30.53 12.38 17.55
CA SER A 419 29.93 12.37 16.20
C SER A 419 29.51 10.98 15.72
N ASP A 420 28.79 10.97 14.59
CA ASP A 420 28.45 9.76 13.86
C ASP A 420 29.70 9.01 13.40
N VAL A 421 29.76 7.72 13.73
CA VAL A 421 30.84 6.78 13.39
C VAL A 421 31.12 6.75 11.90
N ASP A 422 30.08 6.82 11.05
CA ASP A 422 30.23 6.82 9.59
C ASP A 422 30.89 8.13 9.11
N LYS A 423 30.57 9.26 9.74
CA LYS A 423 31.22 10.54 9.44
C LYS A 423 32.71 10.52 9.79
N VAL A 424 33.04 9.98 10.97
CA VAL A 424 34.44 9.86 11.43
C VAL A 424 35.23 8.95 10.49
N LYS A 425 34.64 7.82 10.10
CA LYS A 425 35.22 6.90 9.12
C LYS A 425 35.53 7.57 7.79
N MET A 426 34.61 8.38 7.27
CA MET A 426 34.83 9.14 6.04
C MET A 426 35.99 10.14 6.18
N CYS A 427 36.05 10.88 7.29
CA CYS A 427 37.11 11.86 7.55
C CYS A 427 38.47 11.19 7.69
N LEU A 428 38.55 10.07 8.40
CA LEU A 428 39.78 9.29 8.57
C LEU A 428 40.30 8.77 7.21
N ILE A 429 39.43 8.16 6.39
CA ILE A 429 39.80 7.68 5.05
C ILE A 429 40.31 8.82 4.16
N GLN A 430 39.71 10.00 4.25
CA GLN A 430 40.19 11.18 3.51
C GLN A 430 41.55 11.64 4.02
N ALA A 431 41.75 11.71 5.34
CA ALA A 431 43.02 12.10 5.94
C ALA A 431 44.15 11.12 5.56
N GLU A 432 43.87 9.81 5.54
CA GLU A 432 44.83 8.78 5.12
C GLU A 432 45.26 8.99 3.66
N LYS A 433 44.31 9.29 2.77
CA LYS A 433 44.61 9.60 1.36
C LYS A 433 45.47 10.85 1.22
N LEU A 434 45.24 11.89 2.02
CA LEU A 434 46.07 13.10 2.00
C LEU A 434 47.50 12.79 2.50
N ASN A 435 47.63 11.96 3.53
CA ASN A 435 48.93 11.51 4.03
C ASN A 435 49.69 10.66 3.00
N ASP A 436 49.02 9.75 2.29
CA ASP A 436 49.62 9.00 1.18
C ASP A 436 50.17 9.92 0.09
N ILE A 437 49.49 11.02 -0.20
CA ILE A 437 49.97 12.03 -1.17
C ILE A 437 51.23 12.73 -0.65
N ILE A 438 51.28 13.07 0.65
CA ILE A 438 52.46 13.65 1.28
C ILE A 438 53.65 12.69 1.12
N GLN A 439 53.49 11.43 1.50
CA GLN A 439 54.56 10.41 1.44
C GLN A 439 55.07 10.18 0.01
N LYS A 440 54.17 9.96 -0.96
CA LYS A 440 54.55 9.79 -2.37
C LYS A 440 55.29 11.00 -2.93
N ASN A 441 54.90 12.21 -2.51
CA ASN A 441 55.56 13.42 -2.97
C ASN A 441 56.93 13.59 -2.30
N GLU A 442 57.10 13.19 -1.05
CA GLU A 442 58.39 13.18 -0.34
C GLU A 442 59.38 12.18 -0.97
N GLU A 443 58.94 10.97 -1.30
CA GLU A 443 59.73 9.97 -2.02
C GLU A 443 60.19 10.48 -3.40
N ARG A 444 59.30 11.14 -4.15
CA ARG A 444 59.65 11.74 -5.45
C ARG A 444 60.68 12.87 -5.29
N VAL A 445 60.48 13.77 -4.32
CA VAL A 445 61.37 14.91 -4.11
C VAL A 445 62.75 14.47 -3.64
N SER A 446 62.84 13.40 -2.83
CA SER A 446 64.09 12.83 -2.33
C SER A 446 64.85 11.98 -3.36
N SER A 447 64.17 11.37 -4.33
CA SER A 447 64.79 10.56 -5.40
C SER A 447 65.27 11.36 -6.61
N GLU A 448 64.77 12.58 -6.84
CA GLU A 448 65.19 13.43 -7.95
C GLU A 448 66.40 14.32 -7.60
N LEU A 449 67.58 13.99 -8.13
CA LEU A 449 68.88 14.67 -7.89
C LEU A 449 68.87 16.20 -8.10
N PHE A 450 67.93 16.74 -8.88
CA PHE A 450 67.81 18.16 -9.23
C PHE A 450 66.59 18.88 -8.60
N SER A 451 65.77 18.19 -7.79
CA SER A 451 64.56 18.78 -7.20
C SER A 451 64.87 19.93 -6.22
N SER A 452 66.02 19.84 -5.54
CA SER A 452 66.60 20.85 -4.67
C SER A 452 67.04 22.11 -5.43
N TYR A 453 67.43 21.99 -6.70
CA TYR A 453 67.85 23.11 -7.56
C TYR A 453 66.68 23.82 -8.28
N ARG A 454 65.49 23.21 -8.38
CA ARG A 454 64.32 23.73 -9.14
C ARG A 454 63.11 24.14 -8.27
N GLN A 455 63.33 24.69 -7.08
CA GLN A 455 62.25 25.06 -6.13
C GLN A 455 61.36 23.88 -5.66
N GLY A 456 61.66 22.62 -6.04
CA GLY A 456 60.82 21.45 -5.74
C GLY A 456 60.69 21.19 -4.24
N SER A 457 61.78 21.33 -3.49
CA SER A 457 61.78 21.23 -2.02
C SER A 457 60.94 22.33 -1.35
N ALA A 458 61.00 23.57 -1.86
CA ALA A 458 60.19 24.67 -1.32
C ALA A 458 58.69 24.48 -1.59
N ARG A 459 58.33 24.04 -2.80
CA ARG A 459 56.94 23.71 -3.16
C ARG A 459 56.43 22.52 -2.37
N HIS A 460 57.26 21.49 -2.16
CA HIS A 460 56.92 20.35 -1.32
C HIS A 460 56.57 20.79 0.10
N LYS A 461 57.38 21.65 0.74
CA LYS A 461 57.08 22.19 2.07
C LYS A 461 55.72 22.90 2.14
N ILE A 462 55.37 23.69 1.11
CA ILE A 462 54.08 24.38 1.04
C ILE A 462 52.93 23.38 0.89
N VAL A 463 53.06 22.41 -0.03
CA VAL A 463 52.03 21.39 -0.25
C VAL A 463 51.83 20.52 1.00
N THR A 464 52.91 20.05 1.62
CA THR A 464 52.85 19.26 2.86
C THR A 464 52.20 20.05 3.99
N LYS A 465 52.51 21.35 4.13
CA LYS A 465 51.86 22.23 5.11
C LYS A 465 50.34 22.29 4.88
N ASN A 466 49.90 22.60 3.66
CA ASN A 466 48.47 22.73 3.34
C ASN A 466 47.71 21.40 3.51
N LEU A 467 48.34 20.27 3.14
CA LEU A 467 47.73 18.95 3.32
C LEU A 467 47.63 18.56 4.79
N ASN A 468 48.63 18.91 5.62
CA ASN A 468 48.55 18.71 7.07
C ASN A 468 47.48 19.59 7.72
N GLU A 469 47.30 20.83 7.27
CA GLU A 469 46.19 21.69 7.73
C GLU A 469 44.82 21.09 7.35
N ALA A 470 44.69 20.52 6.15
CA ALA A 470 43.48 19.82 5.74
C ALA A 470 43.23 18.52 6.54
N ILE A 471 44.29 17.76 6.87
CA ILE A 471 44.20 16.59 7.76
C ILE A 471 43.74 17.01 9.16
N ASP A 472 44.25 18.13 9.68
CA ASP A 472 43.83 18.67 10.98
C ASP A 472 42.35 19.09 10.95
N ALA A 473 41.90 19.78 9.91
CA ALA A 473 40.48 20.12 9.73
C ALA A 473 39.58 18.87 9.66
N LEU A 474 39.99 17.84 8.91
CA LEU A 474 39.29 16.56 8.85
C LEU A 474 39.23 15.86 10.22
N SER A 475 40.26 16.00 11.05
CA SER A 475 40.28 15.45 12.41
C SER A 475 39.24 16.08 13.36
N HIS A 476 38.75 17.27 13.03
CA HIS A 476 37.64 17.95 13.71
C HIS A 476 36.28 17.72 13.01
N GLY A 477 36.24 16.88 11.96
CA GLY A 477 35.02 16.55 11.24
C GLY A 477 34.60 17.60 10.20
N GLU A 478 35.51 18.47 9.78
CA GLU A 478 35.30 19.44 8.70
C GLU A 478 35.55 18.77 7.34
N VAL A 479 34.48 18.40 6.64
CA VAL A 479 34.57 17.88 5.27
C VAL A 479 34.79 19.06 4.33
N THR A 480 36.04 19.35 4.01
CA THR A 480 36.36 20.39 3.04
C THR A 480 35.93 19.95 1.63
N HIS A 481 34.99 20.68 1.01
CA HIS A 481 34.84 20.65 -0.44
C HIS A 481 36.09 21.27 -1.04
N VAL A 482 37.07 20.44 -1.40
CA VAL A 482 38.23 20.90 -2.17
C VAL A 482 37.76 21.21 -3.59
N THR A 483 37.33 22.45 -3.82
CA THR A 483 37.17 23.02 -5.16
C THR A 483 38.54 23.06 -5.84
N HIS A 484 38.56 22.48 -7.05
CA HIS A 484 39.72 22.30 -7.93
C HIS A 484 40.56 23.55 -8.19
#